data_AF-A0A4S4AAN1-F1
#
_entry.id   AF-A0A4S4AAN1-F1
#
_cell.length_a   1.000
_cell.length_b   1.000
_cell.length_c   1.000
_cell.angle_alpha   90.00
_cell.angle_beta   90.00
_cell.angle_gamma   90.00
#
_symmetry.space_group_name_H-M   'P 1'
#
loop_
_entity.id
_entity.type
_entity.pdbx_description
1 polymer ?
#
loop_
_entity_poly.entity_id
_entity_poly.type
_entity_poly.pdbx_seq_one_letter_code
_entity_poly.pdbx_strand_id
1 'polypeptide(L)'
;MKLIDDIRAENLARLAGEHGSVKNLAEHLRKSESQVSQWINRSTNSGTGKPRTMRSTTARAIEEACGKEVGWLDRDQDHAPIENAGDVSPSTNIHGGGEMEKSKAAPTAARWPFLAVDESAYNALTNEGRAWVQARMTSAIEEAAARYGTLSEKRKA
;
A
#
# COMPACT_ATOMS: atom_id res chain seq x y z
N MET A 1 17.63 9.21 16.19
CA MET A 1 16.19 9.33 16.52
C MET A 1 15.58 10.26 15.48
N LYS A 2 14.78 9.71 14.55
CA LYS A 2 14.04 10.50 13.56
C LYS A 2 12.84 11.15 14.24
N LEU A 3 12.48 12.38 13.88
CA LEU A 3 11.23 12.99 14.33
C LEU A 3 10.04 12.35 13.62
N ILE A 4 8.85 12.45 14.20
CA ILE A 4 7.62 11.95 13.56
C ILE A 4 7.39 12.61 12.19
N ASP A 5 7.73 13.89 12.08
CA ASP A 5 7.67 14.60 10.82
C ASP A 5 8.69 14.03 9.82
N ASP A 6 9.88 13.60 10.29
CA ASP A 6 10.93 12.94 9.48
C ASP A 6 10.37 11.72 8.78
N ILE A 7 9.79 10.84 9.58
CA ILE A 7 9.13 9.61 9.15
C ILE A 7 7.98 9.91 8.17
N ARG A 8 7.14 10.91 8.47
CA ARG A 8 6.00 11.27 7.60
C ARG A 8 6.41 11.70 6.19
N ALA A 9 7.44 12.56 6.05
CA ALA A 9 7.84 13.02 4.72
C ALA A 9 8.57 11.93 3.92
N GLU A 10 9.38 11.10 4.59
CA GLU A 10 10.00 9.93 3.97
C GLU A 10 8.93 8.96 3.45
N ASN A 11 7.93 8.65 4.28
CA ASN A 11 6.82 7.79 3.89
C ASN A 11 5.94 8.42 2.81
N LEU A 12 5.75 9.74 2.82
CA LEU A 12 5.04 10.43 1.75
C LEU A 12 5.83 10.40 0.42
N ALA A 13 7.15 10.51 0.48
CA ALA A 13 8.01 10.33 -0.70
C ALA A 13 7.93 8.89 -1.24
N ARG A 14 7.85 7.89 -0.35
CA ARG A 14 7.58 6.48 -0.75
C ARG A 14 6.25 6.36 -1.46
N LEU A 15 5.17 6.94 -0.92
CA LEU A 15 3.86 6.97 -1.58
C LEU A 15 3.96 7.67 -2.94
N ALA A 16 4.70 8.76 -3.06
CA ALA A 16 4.90 9.43 -4.34
C ALA A 16 5.62 8.52 -5.35
N GLY A 17 6.58 7.71 -4.90
CA GLY A 17 7.22 6.66 -5.69
C GLY A 17 6.25 5.55 -6.11
N GLU A 18 5.42 5.04 -5.18
CA GLU A 18 4.39 4.03 -5.47
C GLU A 18 3.37 4.52 -6.51
N HIS A 19 2.98 5.78 -6.42
CA HIS A 19 2.07 6.44 -7.37
C HIS A 19 2.78 6.91 -8.66
N GLY A 20 4.11 6.72 -8.75
CA GLY A 20 4.96 7.02 -9.91
C GLY A 20 5.48 8.46 -9.97
N SER A 21 4.82 9.42 -9.33
CA SER A 21 5.33 10.79 -9.18
C SER A 21 4.60 11.55 -8.07
N VAL A 22 5.20 12.65 -7.60
CA VAL A 22 4.56 13.60 -6.67
C VAL A 22 3.27 14.18 -7.26
N LYS A 23 3.24 14.42 -8.58
CA LYS A 23 2.06 14.88 -9.30
C LYS A 23 0.92 13.87 -9.24
N ASN A 24 1.19 12.61 -9.54
CA ASN A 24 0.18 11.55 -9.52
C ASN A 24 -0.39 11.33 -8.11
N LEU A 25 0.48 11.38 -7.10
CA LEU A 25 0.04 11.33 -5.70
C LEU A 25 -0.84 12.54 -5.36
N ALA A 26 -0.47 13.74 -5.80
CA ALA A 26 -1.27 14.94 -5.56
C ALA A 26 -2.65 14.88 -6.23
N GLU A 27 -2.73 14.39 -7.47
CA GLU A 27 -3.99 14.15 -8.18
C GLU A 27 -4.85 13.13 -7.43
N HIS A 28 -4.26 12.02 -6.98
CA HIS A 28 -4.95 10.98 -6.19
C HIS A 28 -5.51 11.54 -4.88
N LEU A 29 -4.72 12.38 -4.18
CA LEU A 29 -5.11 13.04 -2.92
C LEU A 29 -6.03 14.25 -3.12
N ARG A 30 -6.32 14.64 -4.38
CA ARG A 30 -7.01 15.89 -4.73
C ARG A 30 -6.38 17.12 -4.05
N LYS A 31 -5.05 17.14 -3.97
CA LYS A 31 -4.23 18.25 -3.45
C LYS A 31 -3.38 18.84 -4.57
N SER A 32 -2.83 20.03 -4.34
CA SER A 32 -1.87 20.60 -5.29
C SER A 32 -0.51 19.91 -5.18
N GLU A 33 0.14 19.68 -6.32
CA GLU A 33 1.49 19.11 -6.38
C GLU A 33 2.49 19.92 -5.54
N SER A 34 2.39 21.25 -5.58
CA SER A 34 3.20 22.14 -4.76
C SER A 34 3.02 21.87 -3.26
N GLN A 35 1.79 21.61 -2.81
CA GLN A 35 1.53 21.32 -1.40
C GLN A 35 2.09 19.96 -0.97
N VAL A 36 1.98 18.94 -1.83
CA VAL A 36 2.59 17.62 -1.57
C VAL A 36 4.11 17.71 -1.58
N SER A 37 4.69 18.42 -2.55
CA SER A 37 6.13 18.69 -2.63
C SER A 37 6.64 19.47 -1.41
N GLN A 38 5.86 20.43 -0.89
CA GLN A 38 6.20 21.14 0.35
C GLN A 38 6.21 20.22 1.57
N TRP A 39 5.30 19.24 1.64
CA TRP A 39 5.30 18.24 2.71
C TRP A 39 6.49 17.27 2.59
N ILE A 40 6.83 16.83 1.39
CA ILE A 40 7.99 15.96 1.12
C ILE A 40 9.30 16.68 1.47
N ASN A 41 9.48 17.90 0.94
CA ASN A 41 10.71 18.67 1.09
C ASN A 41 10.80 19.45 2.41
N ARG A 42 9.77 19.34 3.28
CA ARG A 42 9.64 20.10 4.52
C ARG A 42 9.87 21.61 4.35
N SER A 43 9.45 22.16 3.21
CA SER A 43 9.81 23.52 2.81
C SER A 43 9.64 24.49 3.98
N THR A 44 10.74 25.13 4.37
CA THR A 44 10.82 25.97 5.55
C THR A 44 9.86 27.14 5.41
N ASN A 45 9.01 27.37 6.41
CA ASN A 45 8.12 28.53 6.39
C ASN A 45 8.95 29.80 6.60
N SER A 46 9.12 30.61 5.55
CA SER A 46 9.92 31.83 5.54
C SER A 46 9.52 32.86 6.61
N GLY A 47 8.30 32.80 7.13
CA GLY A 47 7.83 33.68 8.22
C GLY A 47 8.13 33.19 9.64
N THR A 48 8.49 31.91 9.85
CA THR A 48 8.69 31.35 11.21
C THR A 48 9.97 30.53 11.37
N GLY A 49 10.70 30.25 10.28
CA GLY A 49 11.92 29.44 10.29
C GLY A 49 11.69 27.96 10.61
N LYS A 50 10.43 27.52 10.79
CA LYS A 50 10.08 26.15 11.15
C LYS A 50 9.74 25.33 9.90
N PRO A 51 10.14 24.04 9.85
CA PRO A 51 9.72 23.12 8.79
C PRO A 51 8.18 23.04 8.73
N ARG A 52 7.60 22.95 7.53
CA ARG A 52 6.15 22.72 7.39
C ARG A 52 5.81 21.31 7.88
N THR A 53 5.25 21.22 9.07
CA THR A 53 4.79 19.97 9.66
C THR A 53 3.40 19.60 9.13
N MET A 54 3.23 18.34 8.74
CA MET A 54 1.93 17.80 8.37
C MET A 54 1.10 17.55 9.63
N ARG A 55 -0.11 18.12 9.70
CA ARG A 55 -1.03 17.86 10.81
C ARG A 55 -1.45 16.38 10.80
N SER A 56 -1.68 15.82 11.98
CA SER A 56 -2.12 14.44 12.13
C SER A 56 -3.41 14.15 11.34
N THR A 57 -4.35 15.08 11.28
CA THR A 57 -5.58 14.95 10.48
C THR A 57 -5.30 14.80 8.99
N THR A 58 -4.33 15.56 8.46
CA THR A 58 -3.90 15.44 7.07
C THR A 58 -3.20 14.10 6.83
N ALA A 59 -2.37 13.64 7.76
CA ALA A 59 -1.73 12.34 7.65
C ALA A 59 -2.77 11.21 7.56
N ARG A 60 -3.80 11.22 8.42
CA ARG A 60 -4.86 10.19 8.38
C ARG A 60 -5.68 10.23 7.09
N ALA A 61 -5.98 11.43 6.57
CA ALA A 61 -6.66 11.56 5.29
C ALA A 61 -5.82 11.03 4.11
N ILE A 62 -4.49 11.17 4.16
CA ILE A 62 -3.58 10.62 3.15
C ILE A 62 -3.52 9.10 3.27
N GLU A 63 -3.43 8.55 4.48
CA GLU A 63 -3.47 7.10 4.73
C GLU A 63 -4.75 6.49 4.16
N GLU A 64 -5.91 7.07 4.48
CA GLU A 64 -7.21 6.62 3.98
C GLU A 64 -7.28 6.69 2.44
N ALA A 65 -6.88 7.82 1.86
CA ALA A 65 -6.90 7.98 0.41
C ALA A 65 -5.95 6.99 -0.30
N CYS A 66 -4.79 6.69 0.29
CA CYS A 66 -3.84 5.71 -0.25
C CYS A 66 -4.15 4.26 0.16
N GLY A 67 -5.25 4.00 0.87
CA GLY A 67 -5.64 2.66 1.34
C GLY A 67 -4.64 2.04 2.33
N LYS A 68 -3.88 2.87 3.05
CA LYS A 68 -2.94 2.43 4.08
C LYS A 68 -3.61 2.36 5.44
N GLU A 69 -3.00 1.59 6.35
CA GLU A 69 -3.46 1.49 7.73
C GLU A 69 -3.28 2.82 8.49
N VAL A 70 -4.14 3.03 9.49
CA VAL A 70 -4.08 4.19 10.37
C VAL A 70 -2.75 4.17 11.13
N GLY A 71 -1.88 5.13 10.85
CA GLY A 71 -0.58 5.29 11.49
C GLY A 71 0.58 4.80 10.62
N TRP A 72 0.29 4.36 9.40
CA TRP A 72 1.33 3.96 8.45
C TRP A 72 2.33 5.09 8.17
N LEU A 73 1.86 6.33 8.01
CA LEU A 73 2.75 7.48 7.78
C LEU A 73 3.64 7.80 8.99
N ASP A 74 3.25 7.36 10.18
CA ASP A 74 3.94 7.59 11.45
C ASP A 74 4.99 6.51 11.78
N ARG A 75 5.02 5.41 11.01
CA ARG A 75 5.90 4.26 11.23
C ARG A 75 7.15 4.34 10.37
N ASP A 76 8.32 4.19 11.00
CA ASP A 76 9.57 4.07 10.25
C ASP A 76 9.62 2.72 9.53
N GLN A 77 9.47 2.72 8.21
CA GLN A 77 9.46 1.49 7.41
C GLN A 77 10.87 0.90 7.20
N ASP A 78 11.94 1.66 7.48
CA ASP A 78 13.32 1.14 7.40
C ASP A 78 13.73 0.36 8.65
N HIS A 79 12.97 0.52 9.75
CA HIS A 79 13.24 -0.12 11.02
C HIS A 79 12.06 -1.01 11.43
N ALA A 80 11.58 -1.84 10.50
CA ALA A 80 10.75 -2.97 10.87
C ALA A 80 11.57 -3.90 11.78
N PRO A 81 11.16 -4.16 13.04
CA PRO A 81 11.75 -5.23 13.80
C PRO A 81 11.47 -6.52 13.02
N ILE A 82 12.53 -7.28 12.78
CA ILE A 82 12.46 -8.61 12.18
C ILE A 82 11.74 -9.52 13.20
N GLU A 83 10.41 -9.56 13.15
CA GLU A 83 9.61 -10.46 13.99
C GLU A 83 9.24 -11.70 13.16
N ASN A 84 10.27 -12.55 13.04
CA ASN A 84 10.31 -13.99 12.80
C ASN A 84 9.08 -14.72 12.22
N ALA A 85 9.28 -15.27 11.02
CA ALA A 85 8.77 -16.58 10.67
C ALA A 85 9.37 -17.65 11.62
N GLY A 86 8.52 -18.38 12.34
CA GLY A 86 8.96 -19.47 13.20
C GLY A 86 7.81 -20.12 13.96
N ASP A 87 7.38 -21.25 13.44
CA ASP A 87 6.64 -22.31 14.14
C ASP A 87 7.15 -22.50 15.59
N VAL A 88 6.25 -22.38 16.58
CA VAL A 88 6.16 -23.28 17.74
C VAL A 88 4.79 -23.14 18.39
N SER A 89 3.96 -24.19 18.27
CA SER A 89 3.05 -24.55 19.36
C SER A 89 3.90 -24.97 20.57
N PRO A 90 3.51 -24.62 21.81
CA PRO A 90 2.65 -25.55 22.55
C PRO A 90 1.57 -24.86 23.38
N SER A 91 0.48 -25.61 23.57
CA SER A 91 -0.64 -25.38 24.47
C SER A 91 -0.29 -24.74 25.81
N THR A 92 -1.06 -23.75 26.26
CA THR A 92 -1.70 -23.75 27.59
C THR A 92 -2.93 -22.85 27.55
N ASN A 93 -4.03 -23.41 28.01
CA ASN A 93 -5.39 -22.90 28.00
C ASN A 93 -5.68 -22.23 29.35
N ILE A 94 -5.93 -20.91 29.46
CA ILE A 94 -6.65 -20.30 30.60
C ILE A 94 -7.43 -19.05 30.16
N HIS A 95 -8.76 -19.21 30.08
CA HIS A 95 -9.87 -18.30 30.41
C HIS A 95 -9.74 -16.77 30.30
N GLY A 96 -10.59 -16.17 29.45
CA GLY A 96 -11.03 -14.78 29.57
C GLY A 96 -11.93 -14.37 28.42
N GLY A 97 -13.24 -14.33 28.64
CA GLY A 97 -14.25 -14.01 27.63
C GLY A 97 -14.18 -12.58 27.09
N GLY A 98 -14.61 -12.42 25.84
CA GLY A 98 -14.80 -11.15 25.16
C GLY A 98 -15.53 -11.39 23.85
N GLU A 99 -16.83 -11.13 23.86
CA GLU A 99 -17.72 -11.19 22.71
C GLU A 99 -17.30 -10.24 21.59
N MET A 100 -17.46 -10.74 20.36
CA MET A 100 -17.83 -10.02 19.13
C MET A 100 -17.08 -8.72 18.78
N GLU A 101 -16.20 -8.84 17.78
CA GLU A 101 -16.32 -7.96 16.62
C GLU A 101 -15.97 -8.73 15.34
N LYS A 102 -16.90 -8.75 14.38
CA LYS A 102 -16.70 -9.34 13.05
C LYS A 102 -15.68 -8.48 12.30
N SER A 103 -14.40 -8.73 12.52
CA SER A 103 -13.34 -8.23 11.66
C SER A 103 -13.57 -8.84 10.27
N LYS A 104 -14.12 -8.05 9.34
CA LYS A 104 -13.96 -8.33 7.91
C LYS A 104 -12.46 -8.41 7.68
N ALA A 105 -11.96 -9.63 7.54
CA ALA A 105 -10.58 -9.91 7.21
C ALA A 105 -10.18 -9.01 6.03
N ALA A 106 -9.24 -8.10 6.27
CA ALA A 106 -8.53 -7.46 5.19
C ALA A 106 -7.99 -8.59 4.28
N PRO A 107 -8.16 -8.51 2.95
CA PRO A 107 -7.70 -9.56 2.08
C PRO A 107 -6.19 -9.68 2.27
N THR A 108 -5.78 -10.84 2.77
CA THR A 108 -4.41 -11.32 2.84
C THR A 108 -3.70 -10.87 1.58
N ALA A 109 -2.66 -10.03 1.70
CA ALA A 109 -1.88 -9.54 0.58
C ALA A 109 -1.48 -10.75 -0.29
N ALA A 110 -2.15 -10.88 -1.43
CA ALA A 110 -2.01 -12.05 -2.28
C ALA A 110 -0.58 -12.06 -2.83
N ARG A 111 0.21 -13.05 -2.39
CA ARG A 111 1.55 -13.34 -2.88
C ARG A 111 1.48 -13.43 -4.41
N TRP A 112 2.36 -12.69 -5.10
CA TRP A 112 2.38 -12.57 -6.56
C TRP A 112 2.18 -13.95 -7.24
N PRO A 113 1.09 -14.15 -8.02
CA PRO A 113 0.65 -15.48 -8.43
C PRO A 113 1.38 -16.00 -9.68
N PHE A 114 2.21 -15.17 -10.32
CA PHE A 114 2.89 -15.52 -11.56
C PHE A 114 4.32 -15.98 -11.27
N LEU A 115 4.60 -17.26 -11.50
CA LEU A 115 5.94 -17.82 -11.30
C LEU A 115 6.95 -17.38 -12.37
N ALA A 116 6.47 -17.06 -13.57
CA ALA A 116 7.30 -16.73 -14.73
C ALA A 116 7.32 -15.23 -15.06
N VAL A 117 6.50 -14.42 -14.38
CA VAL A 117 6.48 -12.96 -14.56
C VAL A 117 7.20 -12.36 -13.37
N ASP A 118 8.27 -11.63 -13.63
CA ASP A 118 9.03 -10.95 -12.58
C ASP A 118 8.18 -9.84 -11.95
N GLU A 119 7.93 -9.96 -10.64
CA GLU A 119 7.13 -9.00 -9.87
C GLU A 119 7.76 -7.60 -9.87
N SER A 120 9.09 -7.53 -9.77
CA SER A 120 9.80 -6.24 -9.74
C SER A 120 9.69 -5.50 -11.07
N ALA A 121 9.76 -6.23 -12.20
CA ALA A 121 9.60 -5.67 -13.53
C ALA A 121 8.18 -5.16 -13.77
N TYR A 122 7.16 -5.87 -13.27
CA TYR A 122 5.78 -5.40 -13.34
C TYR A 122 5.56 -4.14 -12.48
N ASN A 123 6.10 -4.12 -11.26
CA ASN A 123 5.99 -2.98 -10.36
C ASN A 123 6.76 -1.75 -10.87
N ALA A 124 7.81 -1.94 -11.66
CA ALA A 124 8.57 -0.87 -12.31
C ALA A 124 7.83 -0.22 -13.49
N LEU A 125 6.72 -0.78 -13.98
CA LEU A 125 5.94 -0.18 -15.07
C LEU A 125 5.22 1.09 -14.63
N THR A 126 4.94 1.98 -15.59
CA THR A 126 4.03 3.12 -15.37
C THR A 126 2.60 2.63 -15.10
N ASN A 127 1.74 3.49 -14.57
CA ASN A 127 0.32 3.17 -14.38
C ASN A 127 -0.35 2.73 -15.68
N GLU A 128 -0.07 3.42 -16.78
CA GLU A 128 -0.57 3.06 -18.12
C GLU A 128 -0.01 1.71 -18.57
N GLY A 129 1.26 1.43 -18.29
CA GLY A 129 1.88 0.13 -18.58
C GLY A 129 1.25 -1.01 -17.77
N ARG A 130 1.01 -0.81 -16.48
CA ARG A 130 0.32 -1.79 -15.62
C ARG A 130 -1.12 -2.00 -16.07
N ALA A 131 -1.85 -0.93 -16.37
CA ALA A 131 -3.22 -1.01 -16.88
C ALA A 131 -3.29 -1.77 -18.21
N TRP A 132 -2.33 -1.53 -19.11
CA TRP A 132 -2.21 -2.25 -20.36
C TRP A 132 -1.92 -3.75 -20.14
N VAL A 133 -0.99 -4.09 -19.25
CA VAL A 133 -0.70 -5.50 -18.90
C VAL A 133 -1.93 -6.16 -18.29
N GLN A 134 -2.59 -5.52 -17.33
CA GLN A 134 -3.81 -6.04 -16.71
C GLN A 134 -4.91 -6.30 -17.73
N ALA A 135 -5.18 -5.34 -18.63
CA ALA A 135 -6.15 -5.52 -19.70
C ALA A 135 -5.81 -6.73 -20.57
N ARG A 136 -4.52 -6.90 -20.91
CA ARG A 136 -4.06 -8.05 -21.71
C ARG A 136 -4.21 -9.38 -20.96
N MET A 137 -3.92 -9.40 -19.66
CA MET A 137 -4.09 -10.58 -18.82
C MET A 137 -5.56 -10.97 -18.69
N THR A 138 -6.45 -10.00 -18.51
CA THR A 138 -7.90 -10.24 -18.50
C THR A 138 -8.37 -10.89 -19.80
N SER A 139 -8.00 -10.33 -20.95
CA SER A 139 -8.35 -10.94 -22.24
C SER A 139 -7.73 -12.33 -22.41
N ALA A 140 -6.49 -12.54 -21.97
CA ALA A 140 -5.85 -13.85 -22.04
C ALA A 140 -6.55 -14.89 -21.17
N ILE A 141 -7.07 -14.50 -19.99
CA ILE A 141 -7.85 -15.38 -19.11
C ILE A 141 -9.18 -15.75 -19.77
N GLU A 142 -9.88 -14.78 -20.38
CA GLU A 142 -11.13 -15.03 -21.11
C GLU A 142 -10.92 -15.96 -22.31
N GLU A 143 -9.88 -15.73 -23.10
CA GLU A 143 -9.50 -16.61 -24.22
C GLU A 143 -9.14 -18.02 -23.74
N ALA A 144 -8.39 -18.13 -22.64
CA ALA A 144 -8.02 -19.42 -22.06
C ALA A 144 -9.24 -20.17 -21.52
N ALA A 145 -10.16 -19.47 -20.86
CA ALA A 145 -11.43 -20.03 -20.40
C ALA A 145 -12.27 -20.55 -21.57
N ALA A 146 -12.35 -19.80 -22.68
CA ALA A 146 -13.08 -20.23 -23.87
C ALA A 146 -12.44 -21.43 -24.57
N ARG A 147 -11.09 -21.51 -24.61
CA ARG A 147 -10.37 -22.58 -25.33
C ARG A 147 -10.20 -23.86 -24.52
N TYR A 148 -9.96 -23.74 -23.23
CA TYR A 148 -9.61 -24.88 -22.36
C TYR A 148 -10.69 -25.21 -21.34
N GLY A 149 -11.77 -24.41 -21.30
CA GLY A 149 -12.84 -24.50 -20.33
C GLY A 149 -12.42 -23.95 -18.97
N THR A 150 -13.41 -23.71 -18.11
CA THR A 150 -13.15 -23.37 -16.71
C THR A 150 -13.34 -24.59 -15.80
N LEU A 151 -12.66 -24.60 -14.65
CA LEU A 151 -12.88 -25.61 -13.61
C LEU A 151 -14.35 -25.60 -13.10
N SER A 152 -15.05 -24.47 -13.24
CA SER A 152 -16.47 -24.31 -12.90
C SER A 152 -17.38 -25.12 -13.82
N GLU A 153 -17.05 -25.22 -15.11
CA GLU A 153 -17.83 -25.98 -16.09
C GLU A 153 -17.58 -27.49 -16.01
N LYS A 154 -16.33 -27.90 -15.72
CA LYS A 154 -15.96 -29.32 -15.53
C LYS A 154 -16.58 -29.99 -14.30
N ARG A 155 -17.15 -29.23 -13.36
CA ARG A 155 -17.84 -29.76 -12.17
C ARG A 155 -19.35 -29.92 -12.34
N LYS A 156 -19.93 -29.47 -13.45
CA LYS A 156 -21.37 -29.57 -13.75
C LYS A 156 -21.71 -30.65 -14.79
N ALA A 157 -20.71 -31.32 -15.35
CA ALA A 157 -20.85 -32.49 -16.22
C ALA A 157 -20.45 -33.75 -15.45
#